data_AF-A0A257AQJ7-F1
#
_entry.id   AF-A0A257AQJ7-F1
#
_cell.length_a   1.000
_cell.length_b   1.000
_cell.length_c   1.000
_cell.angle_alpha   90.00
_cell.angle_beta   90.00
_cell.angle_gamma   90.00
#
_symmetry.space_group_name_H-M   'P 1'
#
loop_
_entity.id
_entity.type
_entity.pdbx_description
1 polymer ?
#
loop_
_entity_poly.entity_id
_entity_poly.type
_entity_poly.pdbx_seq_one_letter_code
_entity_poly.pdbx_strand_id
1 'polypeptide(L)' 'MGRIAKGVKCSVIGCDEQAVKSISVQRIPQSLKVDVTRGRAYLCRRHYKEYKKLTREERRVERWRYSQI' A
#
# COMPACT_ATOMS: atom_id res chain seq x y z
N MET A 1 2.20 19.27 -5.93
CA MET A 1 2.64 18.03 -5.26
C MET A 1 2.64 18.21 -3.74
N GLY A 2 1.45 18.25 -3.12
CA GLY A 2 1.30 18.49 -1.69
C GLY A 2 1.80 17.33 -0.82
N ARG A 3 2.21 17.64 0.41
CA ARG A 3 2.69 16.75 1.50
C ARG A 3 3.91 15.85 1.20
N ILE A 4 4.00 15.22 0.03
CA ILE A 4 5.16 14.39 -0.36
C ILE A 4 6.42 15.25 -0.58
N ALA A 5 6.27 16.42 -1.22
CA ALA A 5 7.36 17.39 -1.37
C ALA A 5 7.84 17.99 -0.03
N LYS A 6 7.07 17.81 1.07
CA LYS A 6 7.48 18.19 2.43
C LYS A 6 8.31 17.10 3.14
N GLY A 7 8.66 16.00 2.47
CA GLY A 7 9.47 14.93 3.05
C GLY A 7 8.71 14.02 4.01
N VAL A 8 7.43 13.75 3.73
CA VAL A 8 6.63 12.81 4.54
C VAL A 8 7.27 11.42 4.51
N LYS A 9 7.42 10.82 5.70
CA LYS A 9 7.91 9.45 5.88
C LYS A 9 6.88 8.42 5.44
N CYS A 10 7.37 7.22 5.11
CA CYS A 10 6.52 6.07 4.88
C CYS A 10 5.66 5.83 6.12
N SER A 11 4.38 5.59 5.90
CA SER A 11 3.45 5.29 6.97
C SER A 11 3.36 3.79 7.26
N VAL A 12 4.37 3.01 6.85
CA VAL A 12 4.46 1.57 7.16
C VAL A 12 5.17 1.43 8.49
N ILE A 13 4.64 0.57 9.35
CA ILE A 13 5.21 0.34 10.69
C ILE A 13 6.63 -0.20 10.53
N GLY A 14 7.62 0.52 11.05
CA GLY A 14 9.04 0.17 10.91
C GLY A 14 9.71 0.65 9.63
N CYS A 15 9.12 1.61 8.90
CA CYS A 15 9.75 2.21 7.72
C CYS A 15 9.95 3.72 7.87
N ASP A 16 11.22 4.15 7.86
CA ASP A 16 11.60 5.56 7.88
C ASP A 16 11.95 6.13 6.49
N GLU A 17 11.72 5.36 5.41
CA GLU A 17 12.01 5.81 4.06
C GLU A 17 11.09 6.96 3.62
N GLN A 18 11.59 7.78 2.70
CA GLN A 18 10.81 8.87 2.13
C GLN A 18 9.63 8.33 1.30
N ALA A 19 8.44 8.81 1.58
CA ALA A 19 7.27 8.41 0.80
C ALA A 19 7.31 9.02 -0.60
N VAL A 20 6.99 8.20 -1.60
CA VAL A 20 6.95 8.62 -3.02
C VAL A 20 5.54 8.66 -3.56
N LYS A 21 4.59 7.99 -2.90
CA LYS A 21 3.21 7.87 -3.37
C LYS A 21 2.22 7.85 -2.22
N SER A 22 1.03 8.41 -2.46
CA SER A 22 -0.09 8.33 -1.52
C SER A 22 -1.15 7.37 -2.04
N ILE A 23 -1.63 6.47 -1.18
CA ILE A 23 -2.69 5.51 -1.46
C ILE A 23 -3.74 5.62 -0.35
N SER A 24 -5.02 5.51 -0.69
CA SER A 24 -6.10 5.45 0.31
C SER A 24 -5.95 4.19 1.17
N VAL A 25 -6.13 4.32 2.48
CA VAL A 25 -5.96 3.17 3.41
C VAL A 25 -6.86 1.98 3.03
N GLN A 26 -8.05 2.24 2.47
CA GLN A 26 -8.97 1.22 1.99
C GLN A 26 -8.43 0.30 0.90
N ARG A 27 -7.45 0.75 0.11
CA ARG A 27 -6.85 -0.08 -0.95
C ARG A 27 -5.66 -0.90 -0.45
N ILE A 28 -5.22 -0.68 0.79
CA ILE A 28 -4.04 -1.32 1.37
C ILE A 28 -4.46 -2.73 1.82
N PRO A 29 -3.77 -3.79 1.36
CA PRO A 29 -4.07 -5.14 1.81
C PRO A 29 -3.77 -5.23 3.31
N GLN A 30 -4.56 -6.02 4.03
CA GLN A 30 -4.38 -6.22 5.48
C GLN A 30 -2.98 -6.75 5.85
N SER A 31 -2.29 -7.38 4.90
CA SER A 31 -0.91 -7.85 5.04
C SER A 31 0.13 -6.73 5.13
N LEU A 32 -0.17 -5.52 4.64
CA LEU A 32 0.73 -4.37 4.77
C LEU A 32 0.34 -3.53 5.99
N LYS A 33 1.04 -3.73 7.11
CA LYS A 33 0.79 -2.99 8.35
C LYS A 33 1.22 -1.53 8.22
N VAL A 34 0.24 -0.65 8.07
CA VAL A 34 0.43 0.80 8.05
C VAL A 34 -0.03 1.43 9.36
N ASP A 35 0.72 2.42 9.83
CA ASP A 35 0.43 3.24 11.01
C ASP A 35 -0.62 4.34 10.71
N VAL A 36 -1.46 4.15 9.69
CA VAL A 36 -2.47 5.13 9.28
C VAL A 36 -3.83 4.48 9.35
N THR A 37 -4.61 4.91 10.33
CA THR A 37 -5.95 4.38 10.57
C THR A 37 -7.04 5.14 9.80
N ARG A 38 -6.79 6.39 9.38
CA ARG A 38 -7.73 7.21 8.59
C ARG A 38 -7.01 8.10 7.56
N GLY A 39 -7.53 8.16 6.33
CA GLY A 39 -7.07 9.09 5.29
C GLY A 39 -6.27 8.46 4.14
N ARG A 40 -5.07 9.00 3.86
CA ARG A 40 -4.16 8.50 2.82
C ARG A 40 -2.89 8.00 3.50
N ALA A 41 -2.50 6.76 3.24
CA ALA A 41 -1.19 6.26 3.64
C ALA A 41 -0.15 6.67 2.61
N TYR A 42 1.05 6.96 3.09
CA TYR A 42 2.18 7.34 2.25
C TYR A 42 3.14 6.16 2.20
N LEU A 43 3.47 5.71 0.99
CA LEU A 43 4.33 4.54 0.77
C LEU A 43 5.64 4.96 0.10
N CYS A 44 6.75 4.37 0.55
CA CYS A 44 8.02 4.43 -0.14
C CYS A 44 8.01 3.52 -1.39
N ARG A 45 9.08 3.61 -2.20
CA ARG A 45 9.21 2.83 -3.43
C ARG A 45 9.26 1.31 -3.18
N ARG A 46 9.85 0.88 -2.05
CA ARG A 46 9.89 -0.54 -1.62
C ARG A 46 8.49 -1.05 -1.30
N HIS A 47 7.78 -0.40 -0.39
CA HIS A 47 6.45 -0.82 0.01
C HIS A 47 5.43 -0.75 -1.13
N TYR A 48 5.59 0.19 -2.06
CA TYR A 48 4.77 0.22 -3.26
C TYR A 48 5.00 -1.01 -4.18
N LYS A 49 6.23 -1.54 -4.26
CA LYS A 49 6.51 -2.77 -5.02
C LYS A 49 5.89 -4.00 -4.34
N GLU A 50 6.03 -4.11 -3.01
CA GLU A 50 5.42 -5.19 -2.23
C GLU A 50 3.91 -5.17 -2.32
N TYR A 51 3.31 -3.99 -2.10
CA TYR A 51 1.91 -3.75 -2.34
C TYR A 51 1.47 -4.30 -3.71
N LYS A 52 2.18 -3.93 -4.78
CA LYS A 52 1.83 -4.32 -6.15
C LYS A 52 2.00 -5.83 -6.41
N LYS A 53 2.92 -6.51 -5.74
CA LYS A 53 3.04 -7.97 -5.79
C LYS A 53 1.85 -8.64 -5.11
N LEU A 54 1.58 -8.23 -3.87
CA LEU A 54 0.46 -8.75 -3.08
C LEU A 54 -0.88 -8.56 -3.81
N THR A 55 -1.16 -7.35 -4.34
CA THR A 55 -2.42 -7.13 -5.08
C THR A 55 -2.50 -7.94 -6.38
N ARG A 56 -1.37 -8.29 -7.00
CA ARG A 56 -1.36 -9.12 -8.21
C ARG A 56 -1.69 -10.57 -7.88
N GLU A 57 -1.17 -11.09 -6.78
CA GLU A 57 -1.45 -12.44 -6.30
C GLU A 57 -2.89 -12.56 -5.82
N GLU A 58 -3.38 -11.58 -5.06
CA GLU A 58 -4.76 -11.53 -4.57
C GLU A 58 -5.77 -11.51 -5.73
N ARG A 59 -5.54 -10.67 -6.75
CA ARG A 59 -6.33 -10.67 -8.01
C ARG A 59 -6.25 -11.97 -8.83
N ARG A 60 -5.21 -12.78 -8.61
CA ARG A 60 -5.11 -14.11 -9.24
C ARG A 60 -6.00 -15.07 -8.46
N VAL A 61 -5.85 -15.15 -7.14
CA VAL A 61 -6.67 -16.01 -6.27
C VAL A 61 -8.17 -15.73 -6.42
N GLU A 62 -8.57 -14.46 -6.39
CA GLU A 62 -9.97 -14.06 -6.55
C GLU A 62 -10.52 -14.49 -7.92
N ARG A 63 -9.75 -14.35 -9.00
CA ARG A 63 -10.19 -14.82 -10.33
C ARG A 63 -10.41 -16.32 -10.41
N TRP A 64 -9.60 -17.10 -9.69
CA TRP A 64 -9.76 -18.56 -9.66
C TRP A 64 -11.01 -18.95 -8.87
N ARG A 65 -11.33 -18.22 -7.78
CA ARG A 65 -12.57 -18.42 -7.02
C ARG A 65 -13.83 -18.21 -7.85
N TYR A 66 -13.89 -17.14 -8.63
CA TYR A 66 -15.08 -16.83 -9.45
C TYR A 66 -15.22 -17.73 -10.69
N SER A 67 -14.19 -18.48 -11.07
CA SER A 67 -14.24 -19.37 -12.24
C SER A 67 -14.77 -20.78 -11.92
N GLN A 68 -15.03 -21.10 -10.65
CA GLN A 68 -15.53 -22.42 -10.20
C GLN A 68 -17.04 -22.43 -9.91
N ILE A 69 -17.78 -21.38 -10.27
CA ILE A 69 -19.24 -21.31 -10.21
C ILE A 69 -19.80 -21.46 -11.62
#